data_AF-A0A4R4TKJ6-F1
#
_entry.id   AF-A0A4R4TKJ6-F1
#
_cell.length_a   1.000
_cell.length_b   1.000
_cell.length_c   1.000
_cell.angle_alpha   90.00
_cell.angle_beta   90.00
_cell.angle_gamma   90.00
#
_symmetry.space_group_name_H-M   'P 1'
#
loop_
_entity.id
_entity.type
_entity.pdbx_description
1 polymer ?
#
loop_
_entity_poly.entity_id
_entity_poly.type
_entity_poly.pdbx_seq_one_letter_code
_entity_poly.pdbx_strand_id
1 'polypeptide(L)'
;MRGRRWTTLLAAVGLALGGLIGVGGTPAAADPQGGTLRGVYYDSQFCNSYGRQGAQSGQWSWYYCEHRQPNPTGPVLYFLWTFTY
;
A
#
# COMPACT_ATOMS: atom_id res chain seq x y z
N MET A 1 11.67 48.33 1.49
CA MET A 1 12.72 47.30 1.25
C MET A 1 12.02 46.02 0.83
N ARG A 2 12.04 45.66 -0.46
CA ARG A 2 12.81 44.52 -1.04
C ARG A 2 12.66 43.23 -0.23
N GLY A 3 11.88 42.30 -0.77
CA GLY A 3 11.52 41.04 -0.11
C GLY A 3 12.57 39.95 -0.16
N ARG A 4 12.17 38.73 0.24
CA ARG A 4 12.77 37.48 -0.21
C ARG A 4 11.83 36.31 0.07
N ARG A 5 11.57 35.52 -0.97
CA ARG A 5 10.87 34.24 -1.00
C ARG A 5 11.51 33.25 -0.04
N TRP A 6 10.72 32.51 0.74
CA TRP A 6 11.09 31.16 1.21
C TRP A 6 9.82 30.31 1.36
N THR A 7 9.51 29.60 0.28
CA THR A 7 8.73 28.36 0.27
C THR A 7 9.48 27.35 1.15
N THR A 8 8.85 26.86 2.22
CA THR A 8 9.39 25.75 3.03
C THR A 8 8.19 24.97 3.54
N LEU A 9 7.75 23.97 2.76
CA LEU A 9 8.00 22.56 3.06
C LEU A 9 7.63 22.21 4.51
N LEU A 10 6.35 21.94 4.74
CA LEU A 10 5.88 21.16 5.88
C LEU A 10 5.21 19.89 5.36
N ALA A 11 6.01 19.07 4.68
CA ALA A 11 5.75 17.65 4.49
C ALA A 11 6.27 16.92 5.74
N ALA A 12 5.50 17.04 6.82
CA ALA A 12 5.65 16.28 8.06
C ALA A 12 4.19 16.08 8.52
N VAL A 13 3.62 14.90 8.68
CA VAL A 13 4.13 13.73 9.39
C VAL A 13 3.35 12.53 8.84
N GLY A 14 4.05 11.57 8.26
CA GLY A 14 3.49 10.30 7.80
C GLY A 14 4.46 9.14 8.00
N LEU A 15 5.31 9.23 9.02
CA LEU A 15 6.26 8.19 9.42
C LEU A 15 5.75 7.53 10.69
N ALA A 16 4.96 6.48 10.53
CA ALA A 16 4.77 5.37 11.46
C ALA A 16 3.65 4.52 10.82
N LEU A 17 3.94 3.48 10.04
CA LEU A 17 3.98 2.11 10.57
C LEU A 17 4.54 1.10 9.53
N GLY A 18 5.27 1.56 8.51
CA GLY A 18 5.57 0.77 7.31
C GLY A 18 7.03 0.43 7.02
N GLY A 19 7.97 0.60 7.95
CA GLY A 19 9.39 0.54 7.59
C GLY A 19 10.32 0.02 8.66
N LEU A 20 10.45 -1.31 8.75
CA LEU A 20 11.62 -1.97 9.32
C LEU A 20 11.86 -3.31 8.60
N ILE A 21 12.11 -3.25 7.29
CA ILE A 21 12.83 -4.30 6.56
C ILE A 21 13.48 -3.68 5.33
N GLY A 22 14.71 -3.20 5.50
CA GLY A 22 15.61 -2.95 4.40
C GLY A 22 16.47 -4.19 4.17
N VAL A 23 16.28 -4.91 3.06
CA VAL A 23 17.31 -5.64 2.31
C VAL A 23 16.68 -6.22 1.03
N GLY A 24 17.26 -5.92 -0.13
CA GLY A 24 17.03 -6.62 -1.39
C GLY A 24 15.88 -6.07 -2.23
N GLY A 25 16.20 -5.21 -3.20
CA GLY A 25 15.27 -4.82 -4.25
C GLY A 25 14.91 -6.02 -5.13
N THR A 26 13.83 -6.71 -4.78
CA THR A 26 12.98 -7.34 -5.79
C THR A 26 12.24 -6.20 -6.50
N PRO A 27 12.13 -6.18 -7.84
CA PRO A 27 11.28 -5.20 -8.50
C PRO A 27 9.90 -5.33 -7.86
N ALA A 28 9.41 -4.27 -7.20
CA ALA A 28 8.02 -4.22 -6.78
C ALA A 28 7.24 -4.48 -8.07
N ALA A 29 6.61 -5.66 -8.17
CA ALA A 29 5.78 -5.98 -9.32
C ALA A 29 4.85 -4.78 -9.50
N ALA A 30 4.90 -4.20 -10.71
CA ALA A 30 4.34 -2.89 -10.97
C ALA A 30 2.91 -2.85 -10.42
N ASP A 31 2.65 -1.85 -9.59
CA ASP A 31 1.35 -1.65 -8.97
C ASP A 31 0.27 -1.75 -10.06
N PRO A 32 -0.79 -2.56 -9.88
CA PRO A 32 -1.81 -2.73 -10.90
C PRO A 32 -2.35 -1.35 -11.31
N GLN A 33 -2.38 -1.07 -12.62
CA GLN A 33 -2.74 0.26 -13.13
C GLN A 33 -4.15 0.65 -12.65
N GLY A 34 -4.23 1.74 -11.87
CA GLY A 34 -5.48 2.21 -11.25
C GLY A 34 -5.78 1.61 -9.87
N GLY A 35 -4.92 0.75 -9.34
CA GLY A 35 -5.03 0.19 -8.00
C GLY A 35 -4.24 1.00 -6.98
N THR A 36 -4.88 1.32 -5.84
CA THR A 36 -4.22 1.91 -4.67
C THR A 36 -3.92 0.82 -3.66
N LEU A 37 -2.65 0.71 -3.23
CA LEU A 37 -2.25 -0.20 -2.15
C LEU A 37 -2.84 0.31 -0.84
N ARG A 38 -3.74 -0.48 -0.25
CA ARG A 38 -4.37 -0.13 1.03
C ARG A 38 -3.63 -0.70 2.23
N GLY A 39 -3.04 -1.88 2.08
CA GLY A 39 -2.33 -2.55 3.17
C GLY A 39 -1.70 -3.86 2.73
N VAL A 40 -0.84 -4.41 3.59
CA VAL A 40 -0.18 -5.70 3.39
C VAL A 40 -0.45 -6.57 4.61
N TYR A 41 -0.88 -7.80 4.38
CA TYR A 41 -1.33 -8.72 5.41
C TYR A 41 -0.58 -10.05 5.32
N TYR A 42 -0.40 -10.73 6.44
CA TYR A 42 0.17 -12.09 6.46
C TYR A 42 -0.87 -13.17 6.17
N ASP A 43 -2.16 -12.82 6.25
CA ASP A 43 -3.26 -13.75 6.12
C ASP A 43 -4.15 -13.41 4.91
N SER A 44 -4.39 -14.42 4.07
CA SER A 44 -5.20 -14.31 2.86
C SER A 44 -6.67 -14.05 3.17
N GLN A 45 -7.21 -14.69 4.22
CA GLN A 45 -8.62 -14.53 4.57
C GLN A 45 -8.88 -13.13 5.08
N PHE A 46 -7.96 -12.58 5.87
CA PHE A 46 -8.05 -11.21 6.34
C PHE A 46 -8.01 -10.22 5.17
N CYS A 47 -7.07 -10.39 4.23
CA CYS A 47 -7.01 -9.54 3.04
C CYS A 47 -8.35 -9.55 2.28
N ASN A 48 -8.90 -10.74 2.03
CA ASN A 48 -10.16 -10.89 1.31
C ASN A 48 -11.37 -10.36 2.10
N SER A 49 -11.43 -10.60 3.41
CA SER A 49 -12.54 -10.14 4.25
C SER A 49 -12.56 -8.62 4.33
N TYR A 50 -11.41 -7.98 4.56
CA TYR A 50 -11.29 -6.53 4.63
C TYR A 50 -11.57 -5.90 3.25
N GLY A 51 -10.99 -6.47 2.18
CA GLY A 51 -11.28 -6.13 0.79
C GLY A 51 -12.78 -6.15 0.47
N ARG A 52 -13.45 -7.25 0.79
CA ARG A 52 -14.88 -7.43 0.57
C ARG A 52 -15.72 -6.44 1.38
N GLN A 53 -15.37 -6.21 2.64
CA GLN A 53 -16.09 -5.27 3.50
C GLN A 53 -16.03 -3.84 2.97
N GLY A 54 -14.87 -3.38 2.50
CA GLY A 54 -14.76 -2.05 1.91
C GLY A 54 -15.49 -1.92 0.57
N ALA A 55 -15.53 -3.00 -0.23
CA ALA A 55 -16.33 -3.03 -1.45
C ALA A 55 -17.83 -2.95 -1.14
N GLN A 56 -18.30 -3.68 -0.13
CA GLN A 56 -19.70 -3.67 0.31
C GLN A 56 -20.12 -2.34 0.95
N SER A 57 -19.20 -1.63 1.61
CA SER A 57 -19.46 -0.33 2.24
C SER A 57 -19.19 0.86 1.32
N GLY A 58 -18.81 0.63 0.06
CA GLY A 58 -18.56 1.68 -0.93
C GLY A 58 -17.26 2.46 -0.71
N GLN A 59 -16.32 1.94 0.08
CA GLN A 59 -14.98 2.52 0.24
C GLN A 59 -14.13 2.37 -1.04
N TRP A 60 -14.44 1.36 -1.86
CA TRP A 60 -13.86 1.11 -3.18
C TRP A 60 -14.84 0.31 -4.04
N SER A 61 -14.76 0.45 -5.36
CA SER A 61 -15.59 -0.29 -6.32
C SER A 61 -15.16 -1.74 -6.46
N TRP A 62 -13.86 -2.03 -6.31
CA TRP A 62 -13.30 -3.37 -6.41
C TRP A 62 -12.02 -3.51 -5.58
N TYR A 63 -11.65 -4.75 -5.25
CA TYR A 63 -10.42 -5.07 -4.54
C TYR A 63 -9.70 -6.28 -5.15
N TYR A 64 -8.40 -6.33 -4.98
CA TYR A 64 -7.55 -7.44 -5.40
C TYR A 64 -6.52 -7.75 -4.31
N CYS A 65 -6.47 -9.01 -3.89
CA CYS A 65 -5.46 -9.49 -2.94
C CYS A 65 -4.35 -10.19 -3.72
N GLU A 66 -3.21 -9.51 -3.86
CA GLU A 66 -2.04 -10.06 -4.53
C GLU A 66 -1.15 -10.77 -3.51
N HIS A 67 -0.88 -12.05 -3.71
CA HIS A 67 0.13 -12.75 -2.91
C HIS A 67 1.53 -12.48 -3.49
N ARG A 68 2.46 -11.95 -2.70
CA ARG A 68 3.87 -11.89 -3.06
C ARG A 68 4.70 -12.58 -2.00
N GLN A 69 5.67 -13.34 -2.48
CA GLN A 69 6.72 -13.89 -1.66
C GLN A 69 8.02 -13.15 -2.01
N PRO A 70 8.45 -12.16 -1.19
CA PRO A 70 9.61 -11.33 -1.51
C PRO A 70 10.93 -12.11 -1.49
N ASN A 71 10.96 -13.29 -0.87
CA ASN A 71 12.10 -14.20 -0.86
C ASN A 71 11.57 -15.64 -0.92
N PRO A 72 12.15 -16.58 -1.70
CA PRO A 72 11.74 -17.99 -1.74
C PRO A 72 11.60 -18.69 -0.38
N THR A 73 12.26 -18.20 0.67
CA THR A 73 12.15 -18.70 2.05
C THR A 73 11.40 -17.75 2.99
N GLY A 74 10.96 -16.58 2.51
CA GLY A 74 10.26 -15.58 3.29
C GLY A 74 8.75 -15.88 3.44
N PRO A 75 8.08 -15.22 4.40
CA PRO A 75 6.65 -15.35 4.57
C PRO A 75 5.90 -14.82 3.34
N VAL A 76 4.78 -15.46 3.02
CA VAL A 76 3.85 -14.95 2.00
C VAL A 76 3.16 -13.71 2.55
N LEU A 77 3.17 -12.64 1.77
CA LEU A 77 2.51 -11.39 2.07
C LEU A 77 1.37 -11.18 1.07
N TYR A 78 0.23 -10.71 1.56
CA TYR A 78 -0.97 -10.42 0.80
C TYR A 78 -1.17 -8.90 0.71
N PHE A 79 -0.91 -8.35 -0.46
CA PHE A 79 -1.06 -6.94 -0.76
C PHE A 79 -2.49 -6.67 -1.19
N LEU A 80 -3.21 -5.86 -0.41
CA LEU A 80 -4.56 -5.46 -0.73
C LEU A 80 -4.53 -4.21 -1.63
N TRP A 81 -4.84 -4.44 -2.89
CA TRP A 81 -5.09 -3.40 -3.88
C TRP A 81 -6.57 -3.06 -3.93
N THR A 82 -6.88 -1.77 -3.97
CA THR A 82 -8.27 -1.25 -4.01
C THR A 82 -8.44 -0.30 -5.19
N PHE A 83 -9.62 -0.30 -5.79
CA PHE A 83 -9.90 0.44 -7.02
C PHE A 83 -11.23 1.19 -6.90
N THR A 84 -11.29 2.43 -7.38
CA THR A 84 -12.41 3.36 -7.16
C THR A 84 -13.05 3.89 -8.45
N TYR A 85 -12.98 3.14 -9.55
CA TYR A 85 -13.58 3.51 -10.83
C TYR A 85 -15.09 3.74 -10.75
#